data_AF-A0A349WDZ3-F1
#
_entry.id   AF-A0A349WDZ3-F1
#
_cell.length_a   1.000
_cell.length_b   1.000
_cell.length_c   1.000
_cell.angle_alpha   90.00
_cell.angle_beta   90.00
_cell.angle_gamma   90.00
#
_symmetry.space_group_name_H-M   'P 1'
#
loop_
_entity.id
_entity.type
_entity.pdbx_description
1 polymer ?
#
loop_
_entity_poly.entity_id
_entity_poly.type
_entity_poly.pdbx_seq_one_letter_code
_entity_poly.pdbx_strand_id
1 'polypeptide(L)'
;MNRITFLALFALGAFFANLGFAQEAKTLEATGKFIKNDKGAVVFTDDADKKRYYGFNDGVKKKVGDMLNKKVNLKAKVKKKEGAKITLMTYVVSIKEAK
;
A
#
# COMPACT_ATOMS: atom_id res chain seq x y z
N MET A 1 -26.06 11.50 35.20
CA MET A 1 -25.44 11.70 33.87
C MET A 1 -26.54 11.86 32.83
N ASN A 2 -26.48 12.94 32.05
CA ASN A 2 -27.56 13.30 31.12
C ASN A 2 -27.56 12.30 29.95
N ARG A 3 -28.73 11.72 29.62
CA ARG A 3 -28.85 10.67 28.57
C ARG A 3 -28.36 11.13 27.19
N ILE A 4 -28.40 12.44 26.96
CA ILE A 4 -27.92 13.11 25.73
C ILE A 4 -26.39 13.02 25.58
N THR A 5 -25.64 13.05 26.69
CA THR A 5 -24.17 13.02 26.65
C THR A 5 -23.62 11.67 26.19
N PHE A 6 -24.34 10.58 26.50
CA PHE A 6 -23.99 9.23 26.05
C PHE A 6 -24.21 9.03 24.55
N LEU A 7 -25.30 9.58 23.99
CA LEU A 7 -25.58 9.53 22.55
C LEU A 7 -24.54 10.31 21.73
N ALA A 8 -24.08 11.45 22.23
CA ALA A 8 -23.03 12.24 21.58
C ALA A 8 -21.68 11.51 21.54
N LEU A 9 -21.30 10.80 22.60
CA LEU A 9 -20.07 9.99 22.63
C LEU A 9 -20.14 8.81 21.64
N PHE A 10 -21.30 8.17 21.51
CA PHE A 10 -21.49 7.03 20.60
C PHE A 10 -21.46 7.46 19.13
N ALA A 11 -22.06 8.61 18.81
CA ALA A 11 -22.00 9.19 17.47
C ALA A 11 -20.58 9.61 17.07
N LEU A 12 -19.79 10.14 18.01
CA LEU A 12 -18.40 10.50 17.76
C LEU A 12 -17.51 9.26 17.54
N GLY A 13 -17.74 8.17 18.29
CA GLY A 13 -17.06 6.89 18.10
C GLY A 13 -17.34 6.24 16.73
N ALA A 14 -18.56 6.35 16.23
CA ALA A 14 -18.93 5.86 14.89
C ALA A 14 -18.34 6.73 13.76
N PHE A 15 -18.09 8.02 14.00
CA PHE A 15 -17.45 8.90 13.02
C PHE A 15 -15.97 8.54 12.78
N PHE A 16 -15.24 8.12 13.81
CA PHE A 16 -13.86 7.66 13.67
C PHE A 16 -13.73 6.27 13.04
N ALA A 17 -14.73 5.40 13.16
CA ALA A 17 -14.72 4.08 12.54
C ALA A 17 -14.82 4.12 11.00
N ASN A 18 -15.42 5.18 10.44
CA ASN A 18 -15.57 5.36 8.99
C ASN A 18 -14.39 6.04 8.29
N LEU A 19 -13.45 6.62 9.05
CA LEU A 19 -12.32 7.32 8.44
C LEU A 19 -11.27 6.36 7.86
N GLY A 20 -11.13 5.15 8.44
CA GLY A 20 -10.04 4.20 8.16
C GLY A 20 -9.88 3.66 6.73
N PHE A 21 -10.77 3.99 5.78
CA PHE A 21 -10.72 3.44 4.43
C PHE A 21 -10.92 4.46 3.28
N ALA A 22 -10.89 5.77 3.53
CA ALA A 22 -11.35 6.78 2.57
C ALA A 22 -10.41 7.15 1.39
N GLN A 23 -9.21 6.56 1.23
CA GLN A 23 -8.39 6.82 0.04
C GLN A 23 -8.53 5.71 -1.01
N GLU A 24 -9.10 6.02 -2.17
CA GLU A 24 -9.16 5.09 -3.30
C GLU A 24 -7.76 4.66 -3.75
N ALA A 25 -7.65 3.42 -4.22
CA ALA A 25 -6.38 2.87 -4.68
C ALA A 25 -5.96 3.54 -6.00
N LYS A 26 -4.83 4.23 -5.99
CA LYS A 26 -4.23 4.88 -7.17
C LYS A 26 -3.50 3.86 -8.03
N THR A 27 -3.46 4.07 -9.34
CA THR A 27 -2.57 3.31 -10.23
C THR A 27 -1.16 3.90 -10.15
N LEU A 28 -0.17 3.05 -9.91
CA LEU A 28 1.25 3.32 -10.05
C LEU A 28 1.73 2.69 -11.36
N GLU A 29 2.36 3.47 -12.21
CA GLU A 29 3.16 3.00 -13.35
C GLU A 29 4.56 3.58 -13.21
N ALA A 30 5.55 2.72 -12.97
CA ALA A 30 6.91 3.15 -12.65
C ALA A 30 7.94 2.08 -13.00
N THR A 31 9.18 2.50 -13.22
CA THR A 31 10.33 1.61 -13.35
C THR A 31 11.11 1.62 -12.04
N GLY A 32 11.57 0.45 -11.61
CA GLY A 32 12.30 0.35 -10.35
C GLY A 32 12.67 -1.08 -10.00
N LYS A 33 12.90 -1.34 -8.72
CA LYS A 33 13.38 -2.63 -8.23
C LYS A 33 12.64 -3.09 -7.00
N PHE A 34 12.32 -4.37 -6.94
CA PHE A 34 11.80 -5.02 -5.74
C PHE A 34 12.93 -5.63 -4.91
N ILE A 35 12.91 -5.38 -3.60
CA ILE A 35 13.80 -6.00 -2.61
C ILE A 35 12.94 -6.55 -1.48
N LYS A 36 13.24 -7.75 -0.99
CA LYS A 36 12.62 -8.30 0.21
C LYS A 36 13.32 -7.71 1.44
N ASN A 37 12.55 -7.15 2.37
CA ASN A 37 13.10 -6.65 3.63
C ASN A 37 13.06 -7.71 4.74
N ASP A 38 13.71 -7.42 5.87
CA ASP A 38 13.82 -8.32 7.03
C ASP A 38 12.45 -8.65 7.67
N LYS A 39 11.45 -7.79 7.44
CA LYS A 39 10.06 -7.97 7.91
C LYS A 39 9.22 -8.82 6.94
N GLY A 40 9.83 -9.40 5.90
CA GLY A 40 9.16 -10.28 4.94
C GLY A 40 8.27 -9.56 3.93
N ALA A 41 8.33 -8.23 3.84
CA ALA A 41 7.64 -7.45 2.80
C ALA A 41 8.49 -7.38 1.54
N VAL A 42 7.84 -7.34 0.37
CA VAL A 42 8.49 -6.93 -0.87
C VAL A 42 8.36 -5.42 -1.01
N VAL A 43 9.48 -4.73 -1.17
CA VAL A 43 9.54 -3.26 -1.24
C VAL A 43 9.96 -2.87 -2.65
N PHE A 44 9.08 -2.20 -3.37
CA PHE A 44 9.40 -1.55 -4.63
C PHE A 44 9.98 -0.18 -4.35
N THR A 45 11.12 0.14 -4.96
CA THR A 45 11.68 1.49 -4.97
C THR A 45 11.61 2.03 -6.39
N ASP A 46 10.90 3.14 -6.58
CA ASP A 46 10.81 3.86 -7.85
C ASP A 46 12.17 4.48 -8.20
N ASP A 47 12.64 4.33 -9.43
CA ASP A 47 13.91 4.90 -9.85
C ASP A 47 13.87 6.43 -9.98
N ALA A 48 12.71 7.01 -10.32
CA ALA A 48 12.58 8.43 -10.63
C ALA A 48 12.68 9.32 -9.39
N ASP A 49 12.00 8.94 -8.31
CA ASP A 49 11.90 9.77 -7.10
C ASP A 49 12.29 9.02 -5.81
N LYS A 50 12.73 7.77 -5.92
CA LYS A 50 13.13 6.90 -4.80
C LYS A 50 12.01 6.63 -3.80
N LYS A 51 10.74 6.87 -4.16
CA LYS A 51 9.60 6.50 -3.31
C LYS A 51 9.51 4.99 -3.17
N ARG A 52 9.09 4.57 -1.98
CA ARG A 52 8.97 3.16 -1.59
C ARG A 52 7.51 2.75 -1.45
N TYR A 53 7.20 1.59 -2.02
CA TYR A 53 5.87 0.98 -2.02
C TYR A 53 5.96 -0.44 -1.47
N TYR A 54 5.12 -0.75 -0.48
CA TYR A 54 5.26 -1.95 0.33
C TYR A 54 4.19 -2.98 0.00
N GLY A 55 4.58 -4.15 -0.48
CA GLY A 55 3.73 -5.31 -0.72
C GLY A 55 3.83 -6.32 0.42
N PHE A 56 2.80 -6.41 1.26
CA PHE A 56 2.72 -7.38 2.36
C PHE A 56 1.84 -8.59 2.04
N ASN A 57 0.88 -8.45 1.12
CA ASN A 57 -0.07 -9.51 0.81
C ASN A 57 0.55 -10.57 -0.11
N ASP A 58 0.03 -11.80 0.01
CA ASP A 58 0.59 -12.96 -0.70
C ASP A 58 0.40 -12.88 -2.21
N GLY A 59 -0.67 -12.24 -2.69
CA GLY A 59 -0.90 -12.04 -4.12
C GLY A 59 0.22 -11.21 -4.77
N VAL A 60 0.65 -10.15 -4.10
CA VAL A 60 1.79 -9.32 -4.54
C VAL A 60 3.09 -10.11 -4.44
N LYS A 61 3.35 -10.79 -3.32
CA LYS A 61 4.59 -11.58 -3.14
C LYS A 61 4.75 -12.66 -4.21
N LYS A 62 3.68 -13.41 -4.52
CA LYS A 62 3.68 -14.45 -5.55
C LYS A 62 3.99 -13.89 -6.94
N LYS A 63 3.36 -12.77 -7.34
CA LYS A 63 3.63 -12.14 -8.65
C LYS A 63 5.03 -11.53 -8.76
N VAL A 64 5.61 -11.09 -7.64
CA VAL A 64 6.94 -10.45 -7.61
C VAL A 64 8.08 -11.45 -7.47
N GLY A 65 7.84 -12.68 -7.01
CA GLY A 65 8.87 -13.67 -6.66
C GLY A 65 10.04 -13.76 -7.64
N ASP A 66 9.77 -14.10 -8.90
CA ASP A 66 10.80 -14.28 -9.95
C ASP A 66 11.41 -12.96 -10.44
N MET A 67 10.81 -11.83 -10.06
CA MET A 67 11.22 -10.47 -10.39
C MET A 67 11.98 -9.79 -9.26
N LEU A 68 12.16 -10.46 -8.12
CA LEU A 68 12.98 -9.95 -7.03
C LEU A 68 14.39 -9.67 -7.50
N ASN A 69 14.95 -8.57 -7.01
CA ASN A 69 16.29 -8.10 -7.34
C ASN A 69 16.54 -7.72 -8.82
N LYS A 70 15.53 -7.82 -9.69
CA LYS A 70 15.59 -7.38 -11.07
C LYS A 70 15.03 -5.97 -11.23
N LYS A 71 15.50 -5.25 -12.24
CA LYS A 71 14.90 -4.00 -12.66
C LYS A 71 13.62 -4.31 -13.43
N VAL A 72 12.52 -3.63 -13.13
CA VAL A 72 11.21 -3.93 -13.70
C VAL A 72 10.43 -2.67 -14.06
N ASN A 73 9.62 -2.78 -15.10
CA ASN A 73 8.50 -1.88 -15.39
C ASN A 73 7.26 -2.43 -14.69
N LEU A 74 6.72 -1.66 -13.74
CA LEU A 74 5.62 -2.06 -12.86
C LEU A 74 4.36 -1.25 -13.18
N LYS A 75 3.22 -1.95 -13.25
CA LYS A 75 1.87 -1.37 -13.11
C LYS A 75 1.18 -1.99 -11.91
N ALA A 76 0.81 -1.19 -10.92
CA ALA A 76 0.22 -1.66 -9.67
C ALA A 76 -0.88 -0.73 -9.16
N LYS A 77 -1.72 -1.26 -8.26
CA LYS A 77 -2.63 -0.47 -7.43
C LYS A 77 -1.97 -0.24 -6.08
N VAL A 78 -1.94 1.02 -5.67
CA VAL A 78 -1.29 1.48 -4.44
C VAL A 78 -2.23 2.37 -3.62
N LYS A 79 -2.14 2.29 -2.30
CA LYS A 79 -2.95 3.08 -1.38
C LYS A 79 -2.07 3.57 -0.23
N LYS A 80 -2.17 4.86 0.10
CA LYS A 80 -1.52 5.37 1.30
C LYS A 80 -2.23 4.78 2.52
N LYS A 81 -1.47 4.25 3.47
CA LYS A 81 -2.07 3.76 4.72
C LYS A 81 -2.32 4.97 5.63
N GLU A 82 -3.57 5.15 6.03
CA GLU A 82 -3.93 6.22 6.97
C GLU A 82 -3.24 5.99 8.32
N GLY A 83 -2.79 7.08 8.95
CA GLY A 83 -1.99 7.02 10.18
C GLY A 83 -0.55 6.51 10.00
N ALA A 84 -0.12 6.14 8.79
CA ALA A 84 1.25 5.69 8.52
C ALA A 84 1.91 6.46 7.37
N LYS A 85 3.23 6.65 7.47
CA LYS A 85 4.04 7.30 6.41
C LYS A 85 4.39 6.36 5.25
N ILE A 86 3.60 5.30 5.03
CA ILE A 86 3.88 4.28 4.01
C ILE A 86 2.76 4.21 2.96
N THR A 87 3.15 3.83 1.74
CA THR A 87 2.23 3.49 0.66
C THR A 87 2.24 1.98 0.46
N LEU A 88 1.06 1.37 0.57
CA LEU A 88 0.87 -0.06 0.38
C LEU A 88 0.60 -0.36 -1.08
N MET A 89 1.20 -1.45 -1.57
CA MET A 89 0.84 -2.06 -2.84
C MET A 89 -0.23 -3.10 -2.59
N THR A 90 -1.43 -2.85 -3.10
CA THR A 90 -2.60 -3.72 -2.89
C THR A 90 -2.68 -4.79 -3.96
N TYR A 91 -2.29 -4.47 -5.21
CA TYR A 91 -2.37 -5.39 -6.33
C TYR A 91 -1.32 -5.08 -7.40
N VAL A 92 -0.66 -6.10 -7.96
CA VAL A 92 0.20 -5.97 -9.14
C VAL A 92 -0.64 -6.29 -10.38
N VAL A 93 -0.82 -5.30 -11.24
CA VAL A 93 -1.54 -5.44 -12.52
C VAL A 93 -0.63 -6.12 -13.53
N SER A 94 0.58 -5.58 -13.72
CA SER A 94 1.60 -6.18 -14.57
C SER A 94 3.00 -5.87 -14.03
N ILE A 95 3.93 -6.77 -14.31
CA ILE A 95 5.35 -6.62 -14.01
C ILE A 95 6.13 -7.26 -15.15
N LYS A 96 7.11 -6.54 -15.68
CA LYS A 96 8.01 -7.03 -16.72
C LYS A 96 9.42 -6.61 -16.38
N GLU A 97 10.39 -7.49 -16.62
CA GLU A 97 11.79 -7.14 -16.54
C GLU A 97 12.08 -5.97 -17.49
N ALA A 98 12.72 -4.93 -16.96
CA ALA A 98 13.15 -3.77 -17.74
C ALA A 98 14.44 -4.15 -18.47
N LYS A 99 14.47 -3.88 -19.78
CA LYS A 99 15.68 -4.05 -20.60
C LYS A 99 16.70 -2.95 -20.30
#